data_AF-Q9ZEB7-F1
#
_entry.id   AF-Q9ZEB7-F1
#
_cell.length_a   1.000
_cell.length_b   1.000
_cell.length_c   1.000
_cell.angle_alpha   90.00
_cell.angle_beta   90.00
_cell.angle_gamma   90.00
#
_symmetry.space_group_name_H-M   'P 1'
#
loop_
_entity.id
_entity.type
_entity.pdbx_description
1 polymer ?
#
loop_
_entity_poly.entity_id
_entity_poly.type
_entity_poly.pdbx_seq_one_letter_code
_entity_poly.pdbx_strand_id
1 'polypeptide(L)'
;MDFITNRKFRSTLLCHQNIPINRKIEFENLKDFYTTFNIRPISSENKIDLNNEQENISFYYENLPEPFISTTSAIMKAILYVYAENISNPIRLEQVAKEAFKKLGKYQLQDFLAILEQHFITFIFQGYLKIFETKPHAIATITEKPKTSQFVRYQAKHAHFNNVTNMLSVTNRLNDMIGIPIHEKYILEMLDGTHNIDDIKKGMIEKINSKLLIACDNKGQAVTDPKLLKEFVDYIVNISLEKFRINYLLIG
;
A
#
# COMPACT_ATOMS: atom_id res chain seq x y z
N MET A 1 -31.42 -4.87 5.95
CA MET A 1 -30.46 -4.15 5.08
C MET A 1 -30.64 -4.50 3.60
N ASP A 2 -30.64 -5.78 3.22
CA ASP A 2 -30.67 -6.16 1.79
C ASP A 2 -31.78 -5.53 0.95
N PHE A 3 -33.01 -5.50 1.46
CA PHE A 3 -34.14 -4.86 0.76
C PHE A 3 -33.94 -3.34 0.59
N ILE A 4 -33.38 -2.67 1.59
CA ILE A 4 -33.15 -1.21 1.57
C ILE A 4 -31.98 -0.88 0.62
N THR A 5 -30.93 -1.71 0.59
CA THR A 5 -29.72 -1.47 -0.23
C THR A 5 -29.78 -2.12 -1.61
N ASN A 6 -30.87 -2.81 -1.96
CA ASN A 6 -31.02 -3.64 -3.16
C ASN A 6 -29.78 -4.54 -3.40
N ARG A 7 -29.40 -5.29 -2.37
CA ARG A 7 -28.13 -6.03 -2.35
C ARG A 7 -28.12 -7.14 -3.42
N LYS A 8 -27.18 -7.06 -4.37
CA LYS A 8 -27.08 -7.99 -5.52
C LYS A 8 -26.29 -9.27 -5.22
N PHE A 9 -25.37 -9.25 -4.26
CA PHE A 9 -24.46 -10.36 -3.98
C PHE A 9 -24.09 -10.45 -2.49
N ARG A 10 -23.79 -11.66 -2.02
CA ARG A 10 -23.31 -11.99 -0.68
C ARG A 10 -22.16 -12.98 -0.75
N SER A 11 -21.06 -12.67 -0.08
CA SER A 11 -20.04 -13.63 0.33
C SER A 11 -20.26 -13.95 1.81
N THR A 12 -20.84 -15.11 2.11
CA THR A 12 -21.19 -15.48 3.50
C THR A 12 -20.26 -16.57 4.00
N LEU A 13 -19.66 -16.36 5.17
CA LEU A 13 -18.93 -17.39 5.92
C LEU A 13 -19.87 -18.08 6.90
N LEU A 14 -19.75 -19.41 7.01
CA LEU A 14 -20.52 -20.25 7.93
C LEU A 14 -19.56 -21.00 8.87
N CYS A 15 -20.02 -21.34 10.06
CA CYS A 15 -19.30 -22.19 11.01
C CYS A 15 -20.24 -23.26 11.58
N HIS A 16 -19.68 -24.25 12.29
CA HIS A 16 -20.50 -25.25 12.97
C HIS A 16 -21.34 -24.59 14.09
N GLN A 17 -22.60 -25.02 14.22
CA GLN A 17 -23.62 -24.40 15.10
C GLN A 17 -23.27 -24.43 16.60
N ASN A 18 -22.41 -25.36 17.00
CA ASN A 18 -21.98 -25.60 18.37
C ASN A 18 -20.85 -24.67 18.83
N ILE A 19 -20.38 -23.76 17.97
CA ILE A 19 -19.37 -22.75 18.31
C ILE A 19 -20.07 -21.41 18.60
N PRO A 20 -19.97 -20.86 19.82
CA PRO A 20 -20.56 -19.55 20.12
C PRO A 20 -19.82 -18.44 19.37
N ILE A 21 -20.56 -17.53 18.74
CA ILE A 21 -20.01 -16.35 18.07
C ILE A 21 -20.20 -15.14 18.98
N ASN A 22 -19.10 -14.53 19.41
CA ASN A 22 -19.15 -13.26 20.13
C ASN A 22 -19.32 -12.09 19.14
N ARG A 23 -20.43 -11.36 19.24
CA ARG A 23 -20.70 -10.14 18.44
C ARG A 23 -20.35 -8.85 19.18
N LYS A 24 -19.92 -8.93 20.45
CA LYS A 24 -19.44 -7.78 21.21
C LYS A 24 -18.06 -7.42 20.67
N ILE A 25 -17.92 -6.18 20.22
CA ILE A 25 -16.65 -5.63 19.75
C ILE A 25 -15.96 -5.03 20.98
N GLU A 26 -14.81 -5.58 21.35
CA GLU A 26 -14.01 -5.12 22.48
C GLU A 26 -12.65 -4.66 21.97
N PHE A 27 -12.25 -3.44 22.29
CA PHE A 27 -10.96 -2.87 21.86
C PHE A 27 -9.77 -3.73 22.30
N GLU A 28 -9.91 -4.37 23.47
CA GLU A 28 -8.90 -5.28 24.03
C GLU A 28 -8.60 -6.48 23.13
N ASN A 29 -9.58 -6.95 22.34
CA ASN A 29 -9.37 -8.01 21.35
C ASN A 29 -8.86 -7.45 20.02
N LEU A 30 -9.17 -6.20 19.69
CA LEU A 30 -8.76 -5.56 18.43
C LEU A 30 -7.29 -5.14 18.42
N LYS A 31 -6.69 -4.86 19.58
CA LYS A 31 -5.31 -4.39 19.66
C LYS A 31 -4.27 -5.38 19.12
N ASP A 32 -4.62 -6.67 19.15
CA ASP A 32 -3.77 -7.77 18.69
C ASP A 32 -3.77 -7.93 17.16
N PHE A 33 -4.75 -7.34 16.48
CA PHE A 33 -4.80 -7.35 15.02
C PHE A 33 -3.76 -6.39 14.43
N TYR A 34 -3.10 -6.85 13.38
CA TYR A 34 -2.34 -5.98 12.50
C TYR A 34 -3.30 -5.12 11.69
N THR A 35 -2.98 -3.85 11.56
CA THR A 35 -3.79 -2.86 10.86
C THR A 35 -2.99 -2.19 9.76
N THR A 36 -3.65 -1.87 8.66
CA THR A 36 -3.09 -1.00 7.62
C THR A 36 -4.14 0.04 7.24
N PHE A 37 -3.68 1.28 7.12
CA PHE A 37 -4.49 2.39 6.67
C PHE A 37 -3.74 3.08 5.55
N ASN A 38 -4.25 2.96 4.33
CA ASN A 38 -3.53 3.37 3.13
C ASN A 38 -3.73 4.87 2.89
N ILE A 39 -3.05 5.70 3.68
CA ILE A 39 -3.14 7.15 3.62
C ILE A 39 -1.84 7.82 3.20
N ARG A 40 -1.94 8.99 2.57
CA ARG A 40 -0.80 9.83 2.19
C ARG A 40 -1.03 11.26 2.67
N PRO A 41 -0.07 11.88 3.38
CA PRO A 41 -0.24 13.25 3.85
C PRO A 41 -0.14 14.24 2.70
N ILE A 42 -0.90 15.33 2.77
CA ILE A 42 -0.73 16.46 1.82
C ILE A 42 0.61 17.16 2.05
N SER A 43 1.01 17.32 3.31
CA SER A 43 2.26 17.96 3.71
C SER A 43 3.21 16.93 4.32
N SER A 44 4.47 16.95 3.92
CA SER A 44 5.51 16.11 4.55
C SER A 44 5.69 16.48 6.02
N GLU A 45 5.93 15.48 6.88
CA GLU A 45 6.12 15.64 8.33
C GLU A 45 7.21 16.67 8.66
N ASN A 46 8.29 16.73 7.87
CA ASN A 46 9.40 17.66 8.08
C ASN A 46 9.04 19.14 7.87
N LYS A 47 7.86 19.44 7.33
CA LYS A 47 7.40 20.81 7.02
C LYS A 47 6.32 21.31 7.96
N ILE A 48 5.88 20.50 8.91
CA ILE A 48 4.78 20.79 9.81
C ILE A 48 5.23 20.69 11.26
N ASP A 49 4.53 21.38 12.16
CA ASP A 49 4.67 21.16 13.60
C ASP A 49 3.50 20.29 14.09
N LEU A 50 3.80 19.05 14.48
CA LEU A 50 2.79 18.12 15.02
C LEU A 50 2.14 18.64 16.32
N ASN A 51 2.83 19.50 17.08
CA ASN A 51 2.31 20.06 18.33
C ASN A 51 1.34 21.22 18.11
N ASN A 52 1.29 21.79 16.89
CA ASN A 52 0.42 22.90 16.59
C ASN A 52 -1.04 22.43 16.42
N GLU A 53 -1.88 22.64 17.44
CA GLU A 53 -3.29 22.26 17.42
C GLU A 53 -4.20 23.21 16.62
N GLN A 54 -3.66 24.30 16.05
CA GLN A 54 -4.44 25.24 15.23
C GLN A 54 -4.38 24.90 13.74
N GLU A 55 -3.31 24.23 13.29
CA GLU A 55 -3.13 23.86 11.89
C GLU A 55 -3.99 22.65 11.54
N ASN A 56 -4.81 22.73 10.49
CA ASN A 56 -5.56 21.58 9.99
C ASN A 56 -4.76 20.82 8.93
N ILE A 57 -4.51 19.54 9.15
CA ILE A 57 -3.72 18.69 8.24
C ILE A 57 -4.63 17.65 7.62
N SER A 58 -4.54 17.52 6.29
CA SER A 58 -5.35 16.61 5.50
C SER A 58 -4.53 15.45 4.91
N PHE A 59 -5.21 14.33 4.69
CA PHE A 59 -4.63 13.10 4.15
C PHE A 59 -5.51 12.56 3.02
N TYR A 60 -4.87 12.05 1.97
CA TYR A 60 -5.51 11.29 0.91
C TYR A 60 -5.71 9.83 1.35
N TYR A 61 -6.78 9.20 0.88
CA TYR A 61 -7.04 7.77 1.07
C TYR A 61 -6.85 7.01 -0.25
N GLU A 62 -6.02 5.97 -0.22
CA GLU A 62 -5.63 5.18 -1.38
C GLU A 62 -5.17 6.05 -2.57
N ASN A 63 -5.80 5.91 -3.74
CA ASN A 63 -5.51 6.68 -4.95
C ASN A 63 -6.57 7.78 -5.21
N LEU A 64 -7.39 8.12 -4.21
CA LEU A 64 -8.40 9.17 -4.38
C LEU A 64 -7.74 10.56 -4.39
N PRO A 65 -8.07 11.42 -5.37
CA PRO A 65 -7.48 12.74 -5.49
C PRO A 65 -8.03 13.74 -4.46
N GLU A 66 -9.16 13.45 -3.83
CA GLU A 66 -9.79 14.31 -2.84
C GLU A 66 -9.31 13.97 -1.41
N PRO A 67 -9.09 14.98 -0.55
CA PRO A 67 -8.78 14.75 0.86
C PRO A 67 -9.87 13.90 1.55
N PHE A 68 -9.45 12.88 2.30
CA PHE A 68 -10.36 11.95 2.98
C PHE A 68 -10.61 12.35 4.43
N ILE A 69 -9.53 12.57 5.18
CA ILE A 69 -9.58 12.91 6.60
C ILE A 69 -8.72 14.14 6.85
N SER A 70 -9.20 15.01 7.74
CA SER A 70 -8.44 16.15 8.23
C SER A 70 -8.56 16.24 9.75
N THR A 71 -7.53 16.77 10.41
CA THR A 71 -7.54 16.92 11.85
C THR A 71 -6.64 18.07 12.32
N THR A 72 -7.09 18.72 13.38
CA THR A 72 -6.31 19.70 14.15
C THR A 72 -5.64 19.07 15.38
N SER A 73 -6.11 17.90 15.84
CA SER A 73 -5.58 17.24 17.05
C SER A 73 -4.17 16.70 16.84
N ALA A 74 -3.24 17.11 17.71
CA ALA A 74 -1.85 16.66 17.68
C ALA A 74 -1.69 15.13 17.80
N ILE A 75 -2.48 14.49 18.68
CA ILE A 75 -2.49 13.04 18.86
C ILE A 75 -2.93 12.34 17.57
N MET A 76 -4.01 12.82 16.96
CA MET A 76 -4.54 12.23 15.73
C MET A 76 -3.57 12.42 14.55
N LYS A 77 -2.92 13.58 14.44
CA LYS A 77 -1.85 13.81 13.46
C LYS A 77 -0.75 12.78 13.61
N ALA A 78 -0.21 12.60 14.82
CA ALA A 78 0.85 11.62 15.08
C ALA A 78 0.45 10.19 14.67
N ILE A 79 -0.78 9.76 14.98
CA ILE A 79 -1.32 8.46 14.57
C ILE A 79 -1.40 8.34 13.04
N LEU A 80 -1.94 9.36 12.35
CA LEU A 80 -2.09 9.34 10.90
C LEU A 80 -0.74 9.36 10.17
N TYR A 81 0.25 10.09 10.68
CA TYR A 81 1.62 10.05 10.13
C TYR A 81 2.26 8.67 10.29
N VAL A 82 2.09 8.01 11.45
CA VAL A 82 2.57 6.62 11.63
C VAL A 82 1.93 5.67 10.61
N TYR A 83 0.64 5.80 10.35
CA TYR A 83 -0.02 5.01 9.31
C TYR A 83 0.47 5.32 7.90
N ALA A 84 0.75 6.58 7.60
CA ALA A 84 1.32 6.97 6.32
C ALA A 84 2.74 6.40 6.11
N GLU A 85 3.57 6.40 7.14
CA GLU A 85 4.90 5.78 7.12
C GLU A 85 4.83 4.26 6.95
N ASN A 86 3.80 3.63 7.53
CA ASN A 86 3.54 2.20 7.45
C ASN A 86 2.52 1.84 6.36
N ILE A 87 2.43 2.64 5.30
CA ILE A 87 1.52 2.36 4.18
C ILE A 87 1.79 0.95 3.63
N SER A 88 0.73 0.13 3.61
CA SER A 88 0.78 -1.29 3.24
C SER A 88 1.81 -2.12 4.00
N ASN A 89 2.15 -1.71 5.22
CA ASN A 89 2.98 -2.44 6.15
C ASN A 89 2.19 -2.70 7.44
N PRO A 90 1.43 -3.81 7.54
CA PRO A 90 0.56 -4.01 8.67
C PRO A 90 1.34 -4.03 10.00
N ILE A 91 0.87 -3.23 10.95
CA ILE A 91 1.40 -3.11 12.31
C ILE A 91 0.25 -3.20 13.33
N ARG A 92 0.52 -3.77 14.51
CA ARG A 92 -0.50 -3.90 15.56
C ARG A 92 -0.99 -2.52 16.02
N LEU A 93 -2.25 -2.45 16.43
CA LEU A 93 -2.83 -1.18 16.89
C LEU A 93 -2.10 -0.61 18.12
N GLU A 94 -1.65 -1.48 19.03
CA GLU A 94 -0.81 -1.08 20.16
C GLU A 94 0.55 -0.50 19.69
N GLN A 95 1.12 -1.05 18.62
CA GLN A 95 2.36 -0.54 18.03
C GLN A 95 2.15 0.84 17.41
N VAL A 96 1.00 1.07 16.75
CA VAL A 96 0.64 2.39 16.22
C VAL A 96 0.64 3.43 17.35
N ALA A 97 0.00 3.12 18.48
CA ALA A 97 -0.01 4.02 19.64
C ALA A 97 1.41 4.29 20.17
N LYS A 98 2.26 3.25 20.27
CA LYS A 98 3.65 3.38 20.73
C LYS A 98 4.50 4.25 19.79
N GLU A 99 4.39 4.08 18.48
CA GLU A 99 5.12 4.91 17.52
C GLU A 99 4.61 6.35 17.49
N ALA A 100 3.29 6.56 17.61
CA ALA A 100 2.71 7.89 17.67
C ALA A 100 3.10 8.63 18.96
N PHE A 101 3.15 7.91 20.09
CA PHE A 101 3.66 8.42 21.35
C PHE A 101 5.11 8.90 21.25
N LYS A 102 5.99 8.13 20.60
CA LYS A 102 7.38 8.53 20.36
C LYS A 102 7.51 9.81 19.52
N LYS A 103 6.60 10.04 18.57
CA LYS A 103 6.63 11.24 17.71
C LYS A 103 6.29 12.53 18.45
N LEU A 104 5.35 12.50 19.39
CA LEU A 104 4.81 13.71 20.02
C LEU A 104 5.38 13.99 21.41
N GLY A 105 5.71 12.94 22.20
CA GLY A 105 6.38 13.05 23.51
C GLY A 105 5.65 13.82 24.63
N LYS A 106 4.52 14.48 24.35
CA LYS A 106 3.79 15.37 25.26
C LYS A 106 2.66 14.70 26.04
N TYR A 107 2.05 13.64 25.50
CA TYR A 107 0.86 12.98 26.04
C TYR A 107 1.21 11.60 26.59
N GLN A 108 0.31 10.98 27.36
CA GLN A 108 0.50 9.61 27.85
C GLN A 108 0.12 8.59 26.77
N LEU A 109 0.72 7.39 26.81
CA LEU A 109 0.40 6.32 25.85
C LEU A 109 -1.10 5.96 25.84
N GLN A 110 -1.75 6.04 27.01
CA GLN A 110 -3.18 5.78 27.17
C GLN A 110 -4.05 6.76 26.37
N ASP A 111 -3.60 8.01 26.19
CA ASP A 111 -4.34 9.01 25.41
C ASP A 111 -4.39 8.61 23.93
N PHE A 112 -3.29 8.04 23.39
CA PHE A 112 -3.26 7.51 22.02
C PHE A 112 -4.19 6.30 21.86
N LEU A 113 -4.20 5.39 22.83
CA LEU A 113 -5.10 4.23 22.82
C LEU A 113 -6.57 4.65 22.88
N ALA A 114 -6.90 5.67 23.69
CA ALA A 114 -8.26 6.20 23.78
C ALA A 114 -8.75 6.78 22.45
N ILE A 115 -7.90 7.52 21.72
CA ILE A 115 -8.23 8.04 20.38
C ILE A 115 -8.44 6.91 19.37
N LEU A 116 -7.60 5.87 19.41
CA LEU A 116 -7.77 4.69 18.55
C LEU A 116 -9.09 3.97 18.87
N GLU A 117 -9.41 3.75 20.15
CA GLU A 117 -10.67 3.14 20.58
C GLU A 117 -11.89 3.94 20.11
N GLN A 118 -11.85 5.27 20.24
CA GLN A 118 -12.96 6.15 19.90
C GLN A 118 -13.32 6.16 18.41
N HIS A 119 -12.32 6.14 17.51
CA HIS A 119 -12.55 6.39 16.08
C HIS A 119 -12.26 5.18 15.18
N PHE A 120 -11.27 4.35 15.50
CA PHE A 120 -10.75 3.38 14.53
C PHE A 120 -11.63 2.16 14.38
N ILE A 121 -12.42 1.82 15.41
CA ILE A 121 -13.45 0.78 15.30
C ILE A 121 -14.40 1.12 14.14
N THR A 122 -14.84 2.37 14.05
CA THR A 122 -15.69 2.84 12.95
C THR A 122 -14.99 2.71 11.60
N PHE A 123 -13.71 3.08 11.49
CA PHE A 123 -12.96 2.96 10.24
C PHE A 123 -12.76 1.51 9.78
N ILE A 124 -12.61 0.56 10.71
CA ILE A 124 -12.55 -0.87 10.39
C ILE A 124 -13.87 -1.34 9.78
N PHE A 125 -15.00 -1.07 10.46
CA PHE A 125 -16.31 -1.55 10.00
C PHE A 125 -16.85 -0.79 8.78
N GLN A 126 -16.33 0.40 8.48
CA GLN A 126 -16.58 1.11 7.22
C GLN A 126 -15.69 0.60 6.06
N GLY A 127 -14.66 -0.20 6.35
CA GLY A 127 -13.77 -0.78 5.34
C GLY A 127 -12.58 0.09 4.93
N TYR A 128 -12.34 1.22 5.63
CA TYR A 128 -11.19 2.09 5.37
C TYR A 128 -9.90 1.57 6.01
N LEU A 129 -10.02 0.89 7.14
CA LEU A 129 -8.91 0.28 7.84
C LEU A 129 -8.98 -1.25 7.67
N LYS A 130 -7.94 -1.85 7.10
CA LYS A 130 -7.88 -3.32 6.95
C LYS A 130 -7.25 -3.93 8.19
N ILE A 131 -7.77 -5.08 8.62
CA ILE A 131 -7.28 -5.85 9.77
C ILE A 131 -6.76 -7.21 9.32
N PHE A 132 -5.72 -7.69 9.97
CA PHE A 132 -5.16 -9.03 9.80
C PHE A 132 -4.84 -9.62 11.16
N GLU A 133 -5.15 -10.89 11.36
CA GLU A 133 -4.74 -11.61 12.58
C GLU A 133 -3.23 -11.95 12.51
N THR A 134 -2.79 -12.45 11.35
CA THR A 134 -1.39 -12.72 11.03
C THR A 134 -0.89 -11.74 9.98
N LYS A 135 0.31 -11.18 10.20
CA LYS A 135 0.91 -10.25 9.23
C LYS A 135 1.14 -10.97 7.89
N PRO A 136 0.70 -10.40 6.76
CA PRO A 136 0.95 -10.97 5.44
C PRO A 136 2.44 -11.22 5.19
N HIS A 137 2.76 -12.33 4.51
CA HIS A 137 4.13 -12.68 4.12
C HIS A 137 4.57 -11.85 2.90
N ALA A 138 4.76 -10.56 3.13
CA ALA A 138 5.29 -9.56 2.20
C ALA A 138 6.17 -8.56 2.97
N ILE A 139 7.04 -7.86 2.25
CA ILE A 139 7.89 -6.80 2.84
C ILE A 139 7.49 -5.43 2.30
N ALA A 140 7.64 -4.42 3.14
CA ALA A 140 7.34 -3.03 2.80
C ALA A 140 8.61 -2.19 2.56
N THR A 141 9.77 -2.84 2.40
CA THR A 141 11.05 -2.22 2.03
C THR A 141 11.50 -2.75 0.67
N ILE A 142 12.18 -1.93 -0.11
CA ILE A 142 12.82 -2.34 -1.36
C ILE A 142 14.24 -2.76 -1.01
N THR A 143 14.57 -4.04 -1.19
CA THR A 143 15.93 -4.56 -0.97
C THR A 143 16.83 -4.25 -2.16
N GLU A 144 18.15 -4.40 -1.99
CA GLU A 144 19.12 -4.19 -3.09
C GLU A 144 18.89 -5.14 -4.27
N LYS A 145 18.34 -6.33 -4.00
CA LYS A 145 17.97 -7.36 -4.97
C LYS A 145 16.52 -7.78 -4.75
N PRO A 146 15.56 -6.97 -5.24
CA PRO A 146 14.16 -7.22 -4.96
C PRO A 146 13.69 -8.58 -5.47
N LYS A 147 12.81 -9.20 -4.69
CA LYS A 147 12.26 -10.52 -4.95
C LYS A 147 10.75 -10.49 -4.83
N THR A 148 10.07 -11.03 -5.83
CA THR A 148 8.63 -11.31 -5.77
C THR A 148 8.36 -12.81 -5.62
N SER A 149 7.10 -13.16 -5.33
CA SER A 149 6.70 -14.55 -5.19
C SER A 149 6.85 -15.31 -6.51
N GLN A 150 7.13 -16.61 -6.43
CA GLN A 150 7.20 -17.47 -7.63
C GLN A 150 5.89 -17.44 -8.43
N PHE A 151 4.75 -17.31 -7.75
CA PHE A 151 3.44 -17.20 -8.39
C PHE A 151 3.29 -15.93 -9.22
N VAL A 152 3.68 -14.76 -8.66
CA VAL A 152 3.68 -13.49 -9.40
C VAL A 152 4.62 -13.56 -10.60
N ARG A 153 5.83 -14.13 -10.45
CA ARG A 153 6.75 -14.30 -11.60
C ARG A 153 6.17 -15.22 -12.66
N TYR A 154 5.53 -16.32 -12.26
CA TYR A 154 4.86 -17.23 -13.18
C TYR A 154 3.72 -16.52 -13.92
N GLN A 155 2.88 -15.76 -13.20
CA GLN A 155 1.82 -14.96 -13.79
C GLN A 155 2.39 -13.91 -14.72
N ALA A 156 3.44 -13.16 -14.36
CA ALA A 156 4.01 -12.14 -15.26
C ALA A 156 4.36 -12.73 -16.64
N LYS A 157 4.96 -13.92 -16.68
CA LYS A 157 5.27 -14.63 -17.93
C LYS A 157 4.03 -15.03 -18.75
N HIS A 158 2.95 -15.43 -18.08
CA HIS A 158 1.75 -16.04 -18.71
C HIS A 158 0.48 -15.18 -18.62
N ALA A 159 0.55 -13.97 -18.08
CA ALA A 159 -0.62 -13.21 -17.68
C ALA A 159 -1.47 -12.84 -18.90
N HIS A 160 -2.78 -12.94 -18.72
CA HIS A 160 -3.74 -12.54 -19.74
C HIS A 160 -3.71 -11.01 -19.86
N PHE A 161 -3.40 -10.54 -21.07
CA PHE A 161 -3.41 -9.11 -21.38
C PHE A 161 -4.84 -8.66 -21.67
N ASN A 162 -5.31 -7.66 -20.92
CA ASN A 162 -6.62 -7.06 -21.16
C ASN A 162 -6.48 -5.88 -22.13
N ASN A 163 -6.96 -6.07 -23.37
CA ASN A 163 -6.93 -5.04 -24.42
C ASN A 163 -7.75 -3.78 -24.11
N VAL A 164 -8.72 -3.86 -23.19
CA VAL A 164 -9.57 -2.71 -22.83
C VAL A 164 -8.83 -1.75 -21.90
N THR A 165 -8.09 -2.31 -20.93
CA THR A 165 -7.38 -1.50 -19.93
C THR A 165 -5.89 -1.34 -20.22
N ASN A 166 -5.34 -2.09 -21.19
CA ASN A 166 -3.91 -2.21 -21.46
C ASN A 166 -3.09 -2.66 -20.24
N MET A 167 -3.70 -3.50 -19.39
CA MET A 167 -3.09 -4.01 -18.17
C MET A 167 -3.06 -5.55 -18.18
N LEU A 168 -2.06 -6.09 -17.51
CA LEU A 168 -2.03 -7.49 -17.09
C LEU A 168 -2.45 -7.56 -15.62
N SER A 169 -3.02 -8.69 -15.21
CA SER A 169 -3.36 -8.94 -13.81
C SER A 169 -2.37 -9.90 -13.17
N VAL A 170 -1.84 -9.53 -12.00
CA VAL A 170 -1.03 -10.40 -11.15
C VAL A 170 -1.61 -10.46 -9.74
N THR A 171 -1.41 -11.56 -9.04
CA THR A 171 -1.98 -11.81 -7.71
C THR A 171 -0.94 -11.52 -6.64
N ASN A 172 -1.21 -10.56 -5.76
CA ASN A 172 -0.31 -10.23 -4.66
C ASN A 172 -0.39 -11.24 -3.49
N ARG A 173 0.36 -10.98 -2.41
CA ARG A 173 0.36 -11.84 -1.21
C ARG A 173 -0.94 -11.81 -0.39
N LEU A 174 -1.88 -10.93 -0.74
CA LEU A 174 -3.22 -10.85 -0.14
C LEU A 174 -4.29 -11.55 -0.98
N ASN A 175 -3.90 -12.25 -2.05
CA ASN A 175 -4.82 -12.82 -3.03
C ASN A 175 -5.68 -11.76 -3.75
N ASP A 176 -5.17 -10.54 -3.85
CA ASP A 176 -5.78 -9.44 -4.60
C ASP A 176 -5.15 -9.34 -6.00
N MET A 177 -5.95 -8.93 -6.99
CA MET A 177 -5.50 -8.78 -8.38
C MET A 177 -5.04 -7.35 -8.64
N ILE A 178 -3.76 -7.20 -8.93
CA ILE A 178 -3.12 -5.92 -9.22
C ILE A 178 -2.93 -5.77 -10.72
N GLY A 179 -3.45 -4.68 -11.27
CA GLY A 179 -3.22 -4.27 -12.65
C GLY A 179 -1.80 -3.72 -12.85
N ILE A 180 -1.04 -4.32 -13.77
CA ILE A 180 0.32 -3.91 -14.12
C ILE A 180 0.42 -3.60 -15.62
N PRO A 181 1.06 -2.48 -16.02
CA PRO A 181 1.41 -2.23 -17.41
C PRO A 181 2.45 -3.22 -17.94
N ILE A 182 2.64 -3.21 -19.26
CA ILE A 182 3.59 -4.11 -19.93
C ILE A 182 5.05 -3.92 -19.48
N HIS A 183 5.47 -2.69 -19.15
CA HIS A 183 6.83 -2.45 -18.67
C HIS A 183 7.03 -3.04 -17.26
N GLU A 184 6.03 -2.95 -16.40
CA GLU A 184 6.05 -3.55 -15.05
C GLU A 184 6.08 -5.07 -15.09
N LYS A 185 5.42 -5.71 -16.08
CA LYS A 185 5.52 -7.16 -16.31
C LYS A 185 6.99 -7.58 -16.42
N TYR A 186 7.75 -6.90 -17.28
CA TYR A 186 9.15 -7.25 -17.50
C TYR A 186 10.02 -7.03 -16.26
N ILE A 187 9.73 -5.98 -15.47
CA ILE A 187 10.40 -5.77 -14.18
C ILE A 187 10.09 -6.95 -13.25
N LEU A 188 8.82 -7.33 -13.07
CA LEU A 188 8.42 -8.44 -12.19
C LEU A 188 9.07 -9.78 -12.55
N GLU A 189 9.25 -10.07 -13.84
CA GLU A 189 9.94 -11.28 -14.30
C GLU A 189 11.40 -11.34 -13.80
N MET A 190 12.06 -10.19 -13.64
CA MET A 190 13.45 -10.07 -13.18
C MET A 190 13.61 -10.07 -11.65
N LEU A 191 12.51 -9.95 -10.88
CA LEU A 191 12.56 -9.87 -9.41
C LEU A 191 12.67 -11.25 -8.76
N ASP A 192 13.81 -11.90 -8.95
CA ASP A 192 14.11 -13.21 -8.38
C ASP A 192 15.08 -13.22 -7.20
N GLY A 193 15.58 -12.04 -6.82
CA GLY A 193 16.61 -11.86 -5.81
C GLY A 193 18.03 -12.06 -6.33
N THR A 194 18.22 -12.29 -7.64
CA THR A 194 19.55 -12.43 -8.25
C THR A 194 20.02 -11.11 -8.89
N HIS A 195 19.10 -10.38 -9.51
CA HIS A 195 19.32 -9.08 -10.15
C HIS A 195 19.26 -7.94 -9.14
N ASN A 196 20.25 -7.04 -9.19
CA ASN A 196 20.18 -5.78 -8.45
C ASN A 196 19.37 -4.73 -9.24
N ILE A 197 19.13 -3.58 -8.62
CA ILE A 197 18.38 -2.47 -9.25
C ILE A 197 19.02 -1.99 -10.57
N ASP A 198 20.35 -1.99 -10.68
CA ASP A 198 21.04 -1.57 -11.91
C ASP A 198 20.91 -2.61 -13.03
N ASP A 199 20.89 -3.90 -12.70
CA ASP A 199 20.63 -4.98 -13.66
C ASP A 199 19.20 -4.88 -14.22
N ILE A 200 18.23 -4.55 -13.37
CA ILE A 200 16.84 -4.30 -13.77
C ILE A 200 16.78 -3.11 -14.73
N LYS A 201 17.45 -1.99 -14.40
CA LYS A 201 17.51 -0.81 -15.28
C LYS A 201 18.14 -1.14 -16.63
N LYS A 202 19.24 -1.90 -16.66
CA LYS A 202 19.88 -2.37 -17.90
C LYS A 202 18.93 -3.23 -18.73
N GLY A 203 18.26 -4.21 -18.12
CA GLY A 203 17.28 -5.05 -18.81
C GLY A 203 16.11 -4.26 -19.41
N MET A 204 15.68 -3.19 -18.74
CA MET A 204 14.66 -2.29 -19.29
C MET A 204 15.17 -1.47 -20.49
N ILE A 205 16.40 -0.95 -20.42
CA ILE A 205 17.04 -0.27 -21.56
C ILE A 205 17.18 -1.21 -22.76
N GLU A 206 17.58 -2.46 -22.55
CA GLU A 206 17.67 -3.48 -23.61
C GLU A 206 16.31 -3.77 -24.26
N LYS A 207 15.24 -3.84 -23.47
CA LYS A 207 13.87 -4.02 -24.00
C LYS A 207 13.37 -2.83 -24.80
N ILE A 208 13.80 -1.61 -24.46
CA ILE A 208 13.50 -0.41 -25.24
C ILE A 208 14.30 -0.40 -26.54
N ASN A 209 15.61 -0.68 -26.49
CA ASN A 209 16.48 -0.71 -27.67
C ASN A 209 16.10 -1.83 -28.67
N SER A 210 15.59 -2.96 -28.17
CA SER A 210 15.06 -4.06 -28.99
C SER A 210 13.65 -3.81 -29.53
N LYS A 211 13.06 -2.63 -29.26
CA LYS A 211 11.70 -2.23 -29.67
C LYS A 211 10.58 -3.08 -29.08
N LEU A 212 10.85 -3.84 -28.01
CA LEU A 212 9.81 -4.52 -27.23
C LEU A 212 9.02 -3.54 -26.36
N LEU A 213 9.65 -2.43 -25.98
CA LEU A 213 9.04 -1.30 -25.29
C LEU A 213 9.36 0.00 -26.03
N ILE A 214 8.46 0.97 -25.95
CA ILE A 214 8.65 2.32 -26.50
C ILE A 214 8.59 3.30 -25.32
N ALA A 215 9.66 4.05 -25.10
CA ALA A 215 9.68 5.16 -24.16
C ALA A 215 9.24 6.44 -24.88
N CYS A 216 8.20 7.10 -24.38
CA CYS A 216 7.72 8.37 -24.92
C CYS A 216 7.85 9.48 -23.89
N ASP A 217 8.16 10.69 -24.37
CA ASP A 217 8.10 11.91 -23.56
C ASP A 217 6.64 12.36 -23.34
N ASN A 218 6.46 13.46 -22.59
CA ASN A 218 5.14 14.04 -22.32
C ASN A 218 4.41 14.54 -23.59
N LYS A 219 5.11 14.64 -24.73
CA LYS A 219 4.54 15.01 -26.03
C LYS A 219 4.23 13.77 -26.89
N GLY A 220 4.43 12.57 -26.37
CA GLY A 220 4.23 11.30 -27.08
C GLY A 220 5.36 10.96 -28.06
N GLN A 221 6.48 11.69 -28.04
CA GLN A 221 7.62 11.44 -28.92
C GLN A 221 8.57 10.42 -28.32
N ALA A 222 9.11 9.53 -29.16
CA ALA A 222 10.03 8.50 -28.72
C ALA A 222 11.32 9.12 -28.16
N VAL A 223 11.70 8.74 -26.93
CA VAL A 223 12.96 9.15 -26.31
C VAL A 223 14.10 8.34 -26.93
N THR A 224 14.92 8.99 -27.75
CA THR A 224 16.03 8.34 -28.47
C THR A 224 17.41 8.67 -27.91
N ASP A 225 17.55 9.76 -27.13
CA ASP A 225 18.82 10.13 -26.50
C ASP A 225 19.18 9.13 -25.37
N PRO A 226 20.33 8.44 -25.45
CA PRO A 226 20.76 7.49 -24.43
C PRO A 226 20.84 8.06 -23.01
N LYS A 227 21.18 9.35 -22.86
CA LYS A 227 21.28 9.98 -21.52
C LYS A 227 19.90 10.18 -20.91
N LEU A 228 18.98 10.78 -21.67
CA LEU A 228 17.58 10.95 -21.25
C LEU A 228 16.89 9.62 -21.02
N LEU A 229 17.19 8.60 -21.84
CA LEU A 229 16.64 7.26 -21.66
C LEU A 229 17.06 6.65 -20.32
N LYS A 230 18.31 6.85 -19.89
CA LYS A 230 18.79 6.35 -18.60
C LYS A 230 18.05 7.00 -17.42
N GLU A 231 17.86 8.32 -17.46
CA GLU A 231 17.10 9.06 -16.44
C GLU A 231 15.62 8.64 -16.43
N PHE A 232 15.03 8.44 -17.60
CA PHE A 232 13.67 7.95 -17.75
C PHE A 232 13.48 6.54 -17.17
N VAL A 233 14.39 5.61 -17.49
CA VAL A 233 14.35 4.24 -16.95
C VAL A 233 14.55 4.25 -15.43
N ASP A 234 15.44 5.09 -14.91
CA ASP A 234 15.63 5.24 -13.47
C ASP A 234 14.32 5.62 -12.77
N TYR A 235 13.64 6.65 -13.27
CA TYR A 235 12.35 7.09 -12.74
C TYR A 235 11.27 5.99 -12.81
N ILE A 236 11.10 5.35 -13.95
CA ILE A 236 10.08 4.31 -14.14
C ILE A 236 10.34 3.10 -13.24
N VAL A 237 11.59 2.62 -13.15
CA VAL A 237 11.93 1.48 -12.29
C VAL A 237 11.66 1.81 -10.82
N ASN A 238 12.06 3.00 -10.36
CA ASN A 238 11.85 3.41 -8.96
C ASN A 238 10.35 3.50 -8.61
N ILE A 239 9.53 4.06 -9.50
CA ILE A 239 8.07 4.12 -9.30
C ILE A 239 7.43 2.73 -9.35
N SER A 240 7.84 1.87 -10.27
CA SER A 240 7.33 0.50 -10.35
C SER A 240 7.67 -0.30 -9.09
N LEU A 241 8.90 -0.19 -8.58
CA LEU A 241 9.30 -0.85 -7.34
C LEU A 241 8.51 -0.32 -6.14
N GLU A 242 8.28 0.99 -6.06
CA GLU A 242 7.45 1.59 -5.01
C GLU A 242 5.99 1.11 -5.09
N LYS A 243 5.43 1.02 -6.32
CA LYS A 243 4.12 0.41 -6.53
C LYS A 243 4.10 -1.04 -6.05
N PHE A 244 5.13 -1.84 -6.34
CA PHE A 244 5.20 -3.24 -5.90
C PHE A 244 5.30 -3.35 -4.38
N ARG A 245 6.05 -2.44 -3.74
CA ARG A 245 6.18 -2.34 -2.29
C ARG A 245 4.81 -2.12 -1.62
N ILE A 246 4.06 -1.11 -2.06
CA ILE A 246 2.76 -0.79 -1.47
C ILE A 246 1.63 -1.76 -1.86
N ASN A 247 1.84 -2.63 -2.85
CA ASN A 247 0.83 -3.59 -3.30
C ASN A 247 1.11 -5.03 -2.83
N TYR A 248 1.97 -5.23 -1.82
CA TYR A 248 2.30 -6.56 -1.27
C TYR A 248 2.86 -7.52 -2.34
N LEU A 249 3.61 -7.00 -3.32
CA LEU A 249 4.24 -7.80 -4.37
C LEU A 249 5.69 -8.18 -4.05
N LEU A 250 6.33 -7.54 -3.06
CA LEU A 250 7.69 -7.85 -2.63
C LEU A 250 7.70 -8.85 -1.46
N ILE A 251 8.60 -9.83 -1.51
CA ILE A 251 8.79 -10.85 -0.46
C ILE A 251 10.23 -10.89 0.09
N GLY A 252 11.13 -10.09 -0.46
CA GLY A 252 12.57 -10.10 -0.19
C GLY A 252 13.31 -9.17 -1.13
#